data_AF-A0A450WB57-F1
#
_entry.id   AF-A0A450WB57-F1
#
_cell.length_a   1.000
_cell.length_b   1.000
_cell.length_c   1.000
_cell.angle_alpha   90.00
_cell.angle_beta   90.00
_cell.angle_gamma   90.00
#
_symmetry.space_group_name_H-M   'P 1'
#
loop_
_entity.id
_entity.type
_entity.pdbx_description
1 polymer ?
#
loop_
_entity_poly.entity_id
_entity_poly.type
_entity_poly.pdbx_seq_one_letter_code
_entity_poly.pdbx_strand_id
1 'polypeptide(L)' 'MADFYITNRARLHMLDIEERSTSDWGKARTKRYMSDLLAAFQKIANDPKIGNVRKHRSEPFLMGAALLGRGEL' A
#
# COMPACT_ATOMS: atom_id res chain seq x y z
N MET A 1 19.89 -7.97 -4.33
CA MET A 1 18.64 -7.20 -4.18
C MET A 1 18.14 -7.46 -2.77
N ALA A 2 17.77 -6.45 -1.99
CA ALA A 2 17.28 -6.68 -0.63
C ALA A 2 15.84 -7.20 -0.67
N ASP A 3 15.54 -8.22 0.12
CA ASP A 3 14.17 -8.67 0.33
C ASP A 3 13.39 -7.64 1.14
N PHE A 4 12.09 -7.50 0.86
CA PHE A 4 11.19 -6.66 1.65
C PHE A 4 9.86 -7.36 1.90
N TYR A 5 9.24 -7.02 3.01
CA TYR A 5 7.96 -7.55 3.42
C TYR A 5 6.95 -6.41 3.51
N ILE A 6 5.73 -6.67 3.04
CA ILE A 6 4.60 -5.77 3.21
C ILE A 6 3.63 -6.34 4.22
N THR A 7 2.92 -5.48 4.94
CA THR A 7 1.84 -5.93 5.83
C THR A 7 0.70 -6.53 5.01
N ASN A 8 -0.10 -7.41 5.62
CA ASN A 8 -1.28 -7.95 4.93
C ASN A 8 -2.26 -6.84 4.50
N ARG A 9 -2.36 -5.75 5.28
CA ARG A 9 -3.16 -4.58 4.91
C ARG A 9 -2.62 -3.90 3.66
N ALA A 10 -1.32 -3.68 3.56
CA ALA A 10 -0.70 -3.11 2.36
C ALA A 10 -0.90 -4.00 1.13
N ARG A 11 -0.86 -5.34 1.31
CA ARG A 11 -1.18 -6.30 0.25
C ARG A 11 -2.63 -6.14 -0.25
N LEU A 12 -3.61 -5.98 0.65
CA LEU A 12 -5.00 -5.73 0.28
C LEU A 12 -5.14 -4.40 -0.49
N HIS A 13 -4.50 -3.33 -0.01
CA HIS A 13 -4.49 -2.06 -0.75
C HIS A 13 -3.88 -2.17 -2.14
N MET A 14 -2.85 -2.99 -2.34
CA MET A 14 -2.29 -3.24 -3.67
C MET A 14 -3.30 -3.90 -4.61
N LEU A 15 -4.13 -4.82 -4.11
CA LEU A 15 -5.20 -5.45 -4.89
C LEU A 15 -6.29 -4.45 -5.25
N ASP A 16 -6.73 -3.64 -4.28
CA ASP A 16 -7.74 -2.59 -4.51
C ASP A 16 -7.25 -1.57 -5.56
N ILE A 17 -5.97 -1.19 -5.49
CA ILE A 17 -5.33 -0.30 -6.46
C ILE A 17 -5.29 -0.96 -7.85
N GLU A 18 -4.92 -2.23 -7.94
CA GLU A 18 -4.88 -2.96 -9.21
C GLU A 18 -6.27 -3.06 -9.86
N GLU A 19 -7.28 -3.43 -9.08
CA GLU A 19 -8.67 -3.54 -9.53
C GLU A 19 -9.16 -2.18 -10.05
N ARG A 20 -9.05 -1.14 -9.23
CA ARG A 20 -9.51 0.21 -9.60
C ARG A 20 -8.76 0.78 -10.79
N SER A 21 -7.44 0.65 -10.80
CA SER A 21 -6.62 1.12 -11.94
C SER A 21 -6.98 0.40 -13.23
N THR A 22 -7.33 -0.89 -13.15
CA THR A 22 -7.76 -1.66 -14.33
C THR A 22 -9.09 -1.16 -14.87
N SER A 23 -10.04 -0.86 -13.99
CA SER A 23 -11.31 -0.22 -14.35
C SER A 23 -11.10 1.15 -15.00
N ASP A 24 -10.23 1.98 -14.40
CA ASP A 24 -10.06 3.38 -14.81
C ASP A 24 -9.19 3.55 -16.06
N TRP A 25 -8.15 2.71 -16.21
CA TRP A 25 -7.08 2.93 -17.20
C TRP A 25 -6.83 1.74 -18.13
N GLY A 26 -7.43 0.59 -17.85
CA GLY A 26 -7.19 -0.65 -18.58
C GLY A 26 -5.90 -1.38 -18.17
N LYS A 27 -5.90 -2.69 -18.46
CA LYS A 27 -4.92 -3.67 -17.96
C LYS A 27 -3.45 -3.33 -18.27
N ALA A 28 -3.16 -2.80 -19.46
CA ALA A 28 -1.79 -2.51 -19.87
C ALA A 28 -1.16 -1.40 -19.02
N ARG A 29 -1.93 -0.33 -18.76
CA ARG A 29 -1.47 0.79 -17.94
C ARG A 29 -1.38 0.40 -16.47
N THR A 30 -2.33 -0.38 -15.97
CA THR A 30 -2.26 -0.95 -14.61
C THR A 30 -1.02 -1.79 -14.41
N LYS A 31 -0.71 -2.70 -15.34
CA LYS A 31 0.48 -3.55 -15.23
C LYS A 31 1.76 -2.74 -15.06
N ARG A 32 1.91 -1.67 -15.85
CA ARG A 32 3.05 -0.75 -15.73
C ARG A 32 3.04 -0.04 -14.37
N TYR A 33 1.90 0.49 -13.95
CA TYR A 33 1.78 1.19 -12.68
C TYR A 33 2.14 0.30 -11.47
N MET A 34 1.64 -0.94 -11.44
CA MET A 34 1.98 -1.90 -10.39
C MET A 34 3.46 -2.29 -10.40
N SER A 35 4.06 -2.42 -11.60
CA SER A 35 5.50 -2.64 -11.73
C SER A 35 6.31 -1.46 -11.18
N ASP A 36 5.89 -0.23 -11.44
CA ASP A 36 6.56 0.98 -10.95
C ASP A 36 6.48 1.08 -9.41
N LEU A 37 5.35 0.69 -8.81
CA LEU A 37 5.20 0.61 -7.35
C LEU A 37 6.14 -0.42 -6.73
N LEU A 38 6.22 -1.63 -7.29
CA LEU A 38 7.14 -2.67 -6.82
C LEU A 38 8.60 -2.23 -6.96
N ALA A 39 8.95 -1.59 -8.07
CA ALA A 39 10.29 -1.03 -8.26
C ALA A 39 10.62 0.06 -7.23
N ALA A 40 9.65 0.90 -6.85
CA ALA A 40 9.81 1.88 -5.79
C ALA A 40 10.05 1.22 -4.42
N PHE A 41 9.29 0.16 -4.08
CA PHE A 41 9.53 -0.61 -2.86
C PHE A 41 10.91 -1.25 -2.86
N GLN A 42 11.36 -1.78 -3.99
CA GLN A 42 12.70 -2.35 -4.11
C GLN A 42 13.80 -1.30 -3.87
N LYS A 43 13.61 -0.07 -4.34
CA LYS A 43 14.54 1.03 -4.07
C LYS A 43 14.59 1.37 -2.58
N ILE A 44 13.44 1.42 -1.91
CA ILE A 44 13.35 1.64 -0.46
C ILE A 44 14.00 0.49 0.31
N ALA A 45 13.83 -0.76 -0.15
CA ALA A 45 14.46 -1.92 0.47
C ALA A 45 16.00 -1.86 0.36
N ASN A 46 16.51 -1.42 -0.80
CA ASN A 46 17.94 -1.29 -1.03
C ASN A 46 18.55 -0.08 -0.28
N ASP A 47 17.78 0.99 -0.08
CA ASP A 47 18.17 2.16 0.72
C ASP A 47 17.01 2.65 1.60
N PRO A 48 16.91 2.16 2.86
CA PRO A 48 15.82 2.55 3.76
C PRO A 48 15.80 4.04 4.13
N LYS A 49 16.89 4.77 3.89
CA LYS A 49 17.01 6.21 4.20
C LYS A 49 16.64 7.10 3.00
N ILE A 50 16.29 6.51 1.85
CA ILE A 50 15.94 7.25 0.63
C ILE A 50 14.68 8.12 0.81
N GLY A 51 13.79 7.73 1.73
CA GLY A 51 12.55 8.45 2.02
C GLY A 51 12.72 9.53 3.08
N ASN A 52 11.94 10.61 2.95
CA ASN A 52 11.85 11.61 4.01
C ASN A 52 11.03 11.07 5.19
N VAL A 53 11.63 11.06 6.38
CA VAL A 53 10.90 10.79 7.63
C VAL A 53 9.86 11.89 7.83
N ARG A 54 8.58 11.54 7.75
CA ARG A 54 7.49 12.46 8.05
C ARG A 54 7.43 12.68 9.57
N LYS A 55 8.06 13.76 10.04
CA LYS A 55 8.11 14.16 11.46
C LYS A 55 6.73 14.56 12.00
N HIS A 56 5.95 15.25 11.17
CA HIS A 56 4.56 15.56 11.45
C HIS A 56 3.68 14.47 10.86
N ARG A 57 2.93 13.79 11.71
CA ARG A 57 1.90 12.86 11.26
C ARG A 57 0.73 13.69 10.74
N SER A 58 0.34 13.46 9.50
CA SER A 58 -0.89 13.99 8.92
C SER A 58 -2.05 13.32 9.67
N GLU A 59 -2.53 14.00 10.71
CA GLU A 59 -3.57 13.54 11.65
C GLU A 59 -3.20 12.30 12.49
N PRO A 60 -3.80 12.12 13.68
CA PRO A 60 -3.76 10.83 14.33
C PRO A 60 -4.41 9.86 13.35
N PHE A 61 -3.72 8.76 12.99
CA PHE A 61 -4.42 7.61 12.44
C PHE A 61 -5.60 7.37 13.39
N LEU A 62 -6.84 7.56 12.91
CA LEU A 62 -8.00 7.09 13.66
C LEU A 62 -7.78 5.59 13.78
N MET A 63 -7.21 5.17 14.91
CA MET A 63 -7.20 3.80 15.37
C MET A 63 -8.64 3.52 15.75
N GLY A 64 -9.50 3.35 14.75
CA GLY A 64 -10.82 2.79 14.96
C GLY A 64 -10.62 1.41 15.59
N ALA A 65 -11.35 1.13 16.67
CA ALA A 65 -11.39 -0.20 17.22
C ALA A 65 -11.63 -1.20 16.08
N ALA A 66 -10.87 -2.30 16.05
CA ALA A 66 -11.25 -3.43 15.24
C ALA A 66 -12.58 -3.92 15.81
N LEU A 67 -13.69 -3.45 15.23
CA LEU A 67 -15.02 -3.93 15.53
C LEU A 67 -15.06 -5.40 15.11
N LEU A 68 -14.68 -6.26 16.05
CA LEU A 68 -15.01 -7.66 16.03
C LEU A 68 -16.46 -7.76 16.47
N GLY A 69 -17.34 -8.12 15.52
CA GLY A 69 -18.69 -8.56 15.81
C GLY A 69 -19.75 -7.48 15.75
N ARG A 70 -20.49 -7.47 14.64
CA ARG A 70 -21.93 -7.24 14.72
C ARG A 70 -22.54 -8.39 15.53
N GLY A 71 -23.32 -8.05 16.54
CA GLY A 71 -24.41 -8.84 17.13
C GLY A 71 -25.33 -7.80 17.75
N GLU A 72 -26.34 -7.33 17.01
CA GLU A 72 -27.69 -7.89 16.99
C GLU A 72 -28.31 -8.03 18.40
N LEU A 73 -29.35 -7.20 18.60
CA LEU A 73 -30.34 -7.11 19.68
C LEU A 73 -29.93 -6.33 20.95
#